data_AF-A0AAW1SLP6-F1
#
_entry.id   AF-A0AAW1SLP6-F1
#
_cell.length_a   1.000
_cell.length_b   1.000
_cell.length_c   1.000
_cell.angle_alpha   90.00
_cell.angle_beta   90.00
_cell.angle_gamma   90.00
#
_symmetry.space_group_name_H-M   'P 1'
#
loop_
_entity.id
_entity.type
_entity.pdbx_description
1 polymer ?
#
loop_
_entity_poly.entity_id
_entity_poly.type
_entity_poly.pdbx_seq_one_letter_code
_entity_poly.pdbx_strand_id
1 'polypeptide(L)'
;MAVVEPLYSAEQIRVPPQLPDVLKAFTKEIIRRQPVDLLQFSATYFQDLSKASKSAADINAPSREQLRRVFLAVDAPPDALVESRRLLEACRSVGIEEGTLQKALKVGRFGEDGMMPAGELLVVLLAMSSASHLETIASMFPVMGEEGKMSTSAFLNLILALGVLDKSLSPKVHQQLSAGLNAFLFVEWEDVKLTNALDGL
;
A
#
# COMPACT_ATOMS: atom_id res chain seq x y z
N MET A 1 -53.19 22.33 -7.33
CA MET A 1 -51.92 22.51 -6.61
C MET A 1 -50.87 21.70 -7.34
N ALA A 2 -49.84 22.34 -7.91
CA ALA A 2 -48.78 21.64 -8.65
C ALA A 2 -47.81 21.00 -7.65
N VAL A 3 -47.55 19.70 -7.85
CA VAL A 3 -46.52 18.95 -7.11
C VAL A 3 -45.17 19.47 -7.58
N VAL A 4 -44.36 20.02 -6.68
CA VAL A 4 -42.97 20.39 -6.99
C VAL A 4 -42.20 19.08 -7.13
N GLU A 5 -41.91 18.70 -8.38
CA GLU A 5 -40.98 17.60 -8.64
C GLU A 5 -39.58 17.97 -8.12
N PRO A 6 -38.86 17.06 -7.44
CA PRO A 6 -37.50 17.32 -7.01
C PRO A 6 -36.63 17.68 -8.22
N LEU A 7 -36.02 18.87 -8.19
CA LEU A 7 -35.17 19.43 -9.27
C LEU A 7 -33.87 18.62 -9.54
N TYR A 8 -33.62 17.55 -8.80
CA TYR A 8 -32.37 16.77 -8.84
C TYR A 8 -32.68 15.28 -9.00
N SER A 9 -32.02 14.62 -9.96
CA SER A 9 -32.04 13.16 -10.09
C SER A 9 -31.02 12.52 -9.15
N ALA A 10 -31.33 11.34 -8.60
CA ALA A 10 -30.44 10.63 -7.66
C ALA A 10 -29.03 10.36 -8.23
N GLU A 11 -28.92 10.28 -9.56
CA GLU A 11 -27.66 10.08 -10.31
C GLU A 11 -26.69 11.27 -10.22
N GLN A 12 -27.19 12.48 -9.90
CA GLN A 12 -26.37 13.68 -9.74
C GLN A 12 -25.74 13.78 -8.34
N ILE A 13 -26.25 13.03 -7.36
CA ILE A 13 -25.75 13.05 -5.98
C ILE A 13 -24.70 11.95 -5.81
N ARG A 14 -23.42 12.31 -5.93
CA ARG A 14 -22.31 11.39 -5.64
C ARG A 14 -22.12 11.24 -4.13
N VAL A 15 -22.73 10.22 -3.56
CA VAL A 15 -22.52 9.85 -2.14
C VAL A 15 -21.21 9.08 -2.01
N PRO A 16 -20.25 9.51 -1.17
CA PRO A 16 -19.03 8.75 -0.92
C PRO A 16 -19.35 7.35 -0.35
N PRO A 17 -18.72 6.27 -0.85
CA PRO A 17 -19.09 4.90 -0.47
C PRO A 17 -18.85 4.59 1.02
N GLN A 18 -17.95 5.32 1.69
CA GLN A 18 -17.64 5.13 3.12
C GLN A 18 -18.55 5.93 4.06
N LEU A 19 -19.32 6.90 3.54
CA LEU A 19 -20.17 7.76 4.36
C LEU A 19 -21.19 6.98 5.23
N PRO A 20 -21.87 5.93 4.72
CA PRO A 20 -22.82 5.15 5.52
C PRO A 20 -22.19 4.52 6.76
N ASP A 21 -20.96 4.01 6.66
CA ASP A 21 -20.27 3.36 7.77
C ASP A 21 -19.83 4.36 8.84
N VAL A 22 -19.34 5.53 8.44
CA VAL A 22 -18.98 6.63 9.36
C VAL A 22 -20.20 7.06 10.18
N LEU A 23 -21.34 7.27 9.51
CA LEU A 23 -22.59 7.64 10.18
C LEU A 23 -23.10 6.55 11.11
N LYS A 24 -23.02 5.28 10.70
CA LYS A 24 -23.40 4.13 11.52
C LYS A 24 -22.56 4.01 12.79
N ALA A 25 -21.24 4.15 12.69
CA ALA A 25 -20.33 4.08 13.83
C ALA A 25 -20.58 5.22 14.84
N PHE A 26 -20.71 6.45 14.33
CA PHE A 26 -21.05 7.61 15.15
C PHE A 26 -22.38 7.44 15.88
N THR A 27 -23.41 6.96 15.18
CA THR A 27 -24.75 6.74 15.75
C THR A 27 -24.72 5.69 16.86
N LYS A 28 -23.96 4.61 16.69
CA LYS A 28 -23.75 3.59 17.73
C LYS A 28 -23.12 4.18 18.99
N GLU A 29 -22.12 5.06 18.86
CA GLU A 29 -21.48 5.69 20.02
C GLU A 29 -22.40 6.68 20.74
N ILE A 30 -23.26 7.42 20.01
CA ILE A 30 -24.32 8.22 20.63
C ILE A 30 -25.27 7.34 21.45
N ILE A 31 -25.79 6.27 20.85
CA ILE A 31 -26.73 5.36 21.53
C ILE A 31 -26.09 4.74 22.78
N ARG A 32 -24.80 4.36 22.69
CA ARG A 32 -24.07 3.75 23.80
C ARG A 32 -23.82 4.71 24.95
N ARG A 33 -23.44 5.96 24.64
CA ARG A 33 -22.98 6.91 25.66
C ARG A 33 -24.06 7.85 26.16
N GLN A 34 -25.19 7.96 25.45
CA GLN A 34 -26.31 8.83 25.80
C GLN A 34 -25.84 10.23 26.24
N PRO A 35 -25.04 10.95 25.41
CA PRO A 35 -24.45 12.21 25.80
C PRO A 35 -25.54 13.27 26.03
N VAL A 36 -25.37 14.06 27.08
CA VAL A 36 -26.29 15.16 27.42
C VAL A 36 -26.19 16.29 26.38
N ASP A 37 -24.98 16.58 25.89
CA ASP A 37 -24.72 17.55 24.83
C ASP A 37 -24.24 16.85 23.56
N LEU A 38 -25.13 16.71 22.59
CA LEU A 38 -24.84 16.08 21.31
C LEU A 38 -23.85 16.89 20.47
N LEU A 39 -23.87 18.22 20.50
CA LEU A 39 -22.99 19.05 19.67
C LEU A 39 -21.55 18.96 20.18
N GLN A 40 -21.34 19.13 21.48
CA GLN A 40 -20.02 18.99 22.09
C GLN A 40 -19.49 17.57 21.95
N PHE A 41 -20.35 16.56 22.11
CA PHE A 41 -19.99 15.16 21.88
C PHE A 41 -19.58 14.91 20.42
N SER A 42 -20.34 15.44 19.45
CA SER A 42 -20.03 15.31 18.02
C SER A 42 -18.68 15.92 17.68
N ALA A 43 -18.43 17.15 18.14
CA ALA A 43 -17.17 17.85 17.91
C ALA A 43 -15.99 17.05 18.48
N THR A 44 -16.12 16.57 19.71
CA THR A 44 -15.08 15.77 20.38
C THR A 44 -14.88 14.44 19.66
N TYR A 45 -15.97 13.72 19.34
CA TYR A 45 -15.92 12.42 18.67
C TYR A 45 -15.22 12.50 17.31
N PHE A 46 -15.59 13.47 16.46
CA PHE A 46 -14.96 13.61 15.14
C PHE A 46 -13.56 14.20 15.24
N GLN A 47 -13.26 15.04 16.24
CA GLN A 47 -11.91 15.50 16.49
C GLN A 47 -11.00 14.36 16.94
N ASP A 48 -11.48 13.47 17.82
CA ASP A 48 -10.75 12.30 18.28
C ASP A 48 -10.63 11.25 17.18
N LEU A 49 -11.67 11.04 16.38
CA LEU A 49 -11.62 10.19 15.19
C LEU A 49 -10.62 10.74 14.17
N SER A 50 -10.58 12.06 13.97
CA SER A 50 -9.58 12.73 13.13
C SER A 50 -8.18 12.65 13.72
N LYS A 51 -8.01 12.72 15.05
CA LYS A 51 -6.71 12.55 15.71
C LYS A 51 -6.24 11.09 15.71
N ALA A 52 -7.14 10.13 15.87
CA ALA A 52 -6.86 8.71 15.76
C ALA A 52 -6.56 8.34 14.30
N SER A 53 -7.28 8.93 13.35
CA SER A 53 -6.94 8.82 11.93
C SER A 53 -5.62 9.51 11.64
N LYS A 54 -5.29 10.66 12.25
CA LYS A 54 -3.99 11.35 12.14
C LYS A 54 -2.85 10.60 12.83
N SER A 55 -3.10 9.85 13.90
CA SER A 55 -2.09 8.94 14.49
C SER A 55 -1.79 7.75 13.56
N ALA A 56 -2.74 7.40 12.69
CA ALA A 56 -2.55 6.47 11.58
C ALA A 56 -2.05 7.15 10.29
N ALA A 57 -2.37 8.44 10.05
CA ALA A 57 -2.21 9.18 8.79
C ALA A 57 -1.11 10.26 8.80
N ASP A 58 -0.49 10.56 9.94
CA ASP A 58 0.78 11.30 10.02
C ASP A 58 1.96 10.31 9.91
N ILE A 59 1.86 9.40 8.95
CA ILE A 59 3.04 8.76 8.40
C ILE A 59 3.31 9.51 7.11
N ASN A 60 4.42 10.22 7.04
CA ASN A 60 4.90 10.67 5.74
C ASN A 60 5.29 9.43 4.94
N ALA A 61 4.37 9.01 4.05
CA ALA A 61 4.58 7.92 3.12
C ALA A 61 5.78 8.27 2.23
N PRO A 62 6.75 7.36 2.06
CA PRO A 62 7.96 7.66 1.33
C PRO A 62 7.65 7.89 -0.15
N SER A 63 8.22 8.95 -0.72
CA SER A 63 8.13 9.17 -2.16
C SER A 63 8.83 8.07 -2.94
N ARG A 64 8.36 7.80 -4.16
CA ARG A 64 8.99 6.84 -5.09
C ARG A 64 10.47 7.14 -5.31
N GLU A 65 10.83 8.42 -5.38
CA GLU A 65 12.20 8.88 -5.53
C GLU A 65 13.08 8.57 -4.30
N GLN A 66 12.52 8.71 -3.08
CA GLN A 66 13.24 8.26 -1.88
C GLN A 66 13.50 6.76 -1.93
N LEU A 67 12.51 5.95 -2.28
CA LEU A 67 12.66 4.50 -2.36
C LEU A 67 13.65 4.07 -3.44
N ARG A 68 13.69 4.76 -4.58
CA ARG A 68 14.71 4.54 -5.61
C ARG A 68 16.10 4.85 -5.07
N ARG A 69 16.27 5.96 -4.35
CA ARG A 69 17.56 6.30 -3.72
C ARG A 69 17.98 5.30 -2.65
N VAL A 70 17.05 4.73 -1.87
CA VAL A 70 17.36 3.62 -0.94
C VAL A 70 17.91 2.43 -1.72
N PHE A 71 17.20 1.99 -2.77
CA PHE A 71 17.61 0.84 -3.57
C PHE A 71 19.01 1.01 -4.15
N LEU A 72 19.29 2.19 -4.75
CA LEU A 72 20.60 2.51 -5.29
C LEU A 72 21.70 2.57 -4.22
N ALA A 73 21.40 3.04 -3.00
CA ALA A 73 22.36 3.09 -1.90
C ALA A 73 22.68 1.70 -1.32
N VAL A 74 21.72 0.78 -1.37
CA VAL A 74 21.91 -0.62 -0.95
C VAL A 74 22.73 -1.39 -1.99
N ASP A 75 22.67 -0.99 -3.26
CA ASP A 75 23.50 -1.53 -4.35
C ASP A 75 23.50 -3.08 -4.35
N ALA A 76 22.30 -3.64 -4.39
CA ALA A 76 22.07 -5.09 -4.39
C ALA A 76 20.84 -5.44 -5.22
N PRO A 77 20.81 -6.63 -5.85
CA PRO A 77 19.61 -7.15 -6.51
C PRO A 77 18.41 -7.23 -5.56
N PRO A 78 17.16 -7.09 -6.04
CA PRO A 78 15.99 -7.05 -5.15
C PRO A 78 15.78 -8.34 -4.34
N ASP A 79 16.21 -9.48 -4.85
CA ASP A 79 16.14 -10.79 -4.21
C ASP A 79 17.41 -11.15 -3.40
N ALA A 80 18.44 -10.30 -3.40
CA ALA A 80 19.65 -10.52 -2.62
C ALA A 80 19.38 -10.27 -1.13
N LEU A 81 19.85 -11.20 -0.28
CA LEU A 81 19.82 -11.04 1.17
C LEU A 81 20.83 -9.97 1.60
N VAL A 82 20.35 -8.99 2.35
CA VAL A 82 21.16 -7.92 2.92
C VAL A 82 20.83 -7.76 4.40
N GLU A 83 21.78 -7.21 5.16
CA GLU A 83 21.54 -6.91 6.58
C GLU A 83 20.41 -5.90 6.73
N SER A 84 19.42 -6.21 7.59
CA SER A 84 18.31 -5.31 7.85
C SER A 84 18.79 -3.94 8.35
N ARG A 85 19.89 -3.89 9.12
CA ARG A 85 20.50 -2.64 9.57
C ARG A 85 20.90 -1.75 8.39
N ARG A 86 21.56 -2.31 7.36
CA ARG A 86 22.01 -1.57 6.17
C ARG A 86 20.83 -0.95 5.42
N LEU A 87 19.74 -1.71 5.25
CA LEU A 87 18.50 -1.21 4.63
C LEU A 87 17.87 -0.07 5.44
N LEU A 88 17.73 -0.24 6.76
CA LEU A 88 17.13 0.76 7.63
C LEU A 88 17.97 2.05 7.69
N GLU A 89 19.30 1.93 7.70
CA GLU A 89 20.20 3.08 7.60
C GLU A 89 20.06 3.81 6.26
N ALA A 90 19.94 3.08 5.15
CA ALA A 90 19.69 3.66 3.83
C ALA A 90 18.33 4.36 3.75
N CYS A 91 17.28 3.82 4.39
CA CYS A 91 15.99 4.50 4.50
C CYS A 91 16.09 5.82 5.27
N ARG A 92 16.80 5.82 6.41
CA ARG A 92 16.98 7.05 7.22
C ARG A 92 17.79 8.11 6.49
N SER A 93 18.81 7.71 5.72
CA SER A 93 19.67 8.66 5.01
C SER A 93 18.95 9.45 3.91
N VAL A 94 17.85 8.91 3.37
CA VAL A 94 16.99 9.61 2.39
C VAL A 94 15.78 10.30 3.04
N GLY A 95 15.70 10.33 4.37
CA GLY A 95 14.68 11.04 5.13
C GLY A 95 13.36 10.28 5.31
N ILE A 96 13.36 8.95 5.27
CA ILE A 96 12.18 8.16 5.66
C ILE A 96 12.09 8.16 7.19
N GLU A 97 10.95 8.59 7.71
CA GLU A 97 10.74 8.74 9.14
C GLU A 97 10.71 7.39 9.88
N GLU A 98 11.19 7.39 11.12
CA GLU A 98 11.24 6.18 11.95
C GLU A 98 9.84 5.60 12.21
N GLY A 99 8.80 6.45 12.31
CA GLY A 99 7.42 5.99 12.45
C GLY A 99 6.92 5.21 11.22
N THR A 100 7.33 5.62 10.01
CA THR A 100 7.07 4.90 8.76
C THR A 100 7.75 3.53 8.78
N LEU A 101 9.05 3.50 9.15
CA LEU A 101 9.83 2.27 9.19
C LEU A 101 9.30 1.28 10.21
N GLN A 102 8.94 1.74 11.42
CA GLN A 102 8.34 0.89 12.44
C GLN A 102 7.03 0.24 11.97
N LYS A 103 6.20 0.97 11.24
CA LYS A 103 4.96 0.40 10.68
C LYS A 103 5.26 -0.57 9.55
N ALA A 104 6.17 -0.24 8.64
CA ALA A 104 6.61 -1.16 7.59
C ALA A 104 7.16 -2.48 8.17
N LEU A 105 8.03 -2.39 9.19
CA LEU A 105 8.57 -3.54 9.93
C LEU A 105 7.50 -4.38 10.63
N LYS A 106 6.42 -3.76 11.09
CA LYS A 106 5.33 -4.45 11.78
C LYS A 106 4.36 -5.15 10.83
N VAL A 107 4.18 -4.61 9.63
CA VAL A 107 3.28 -5.17 8.60
C VAL A 107 4.02 -6.20 7.74
N GLY A 108 5.28 -5.95 7.42
CA GLY A 108 6.14 -6.90 6.75
C GLY A 108 6.44 -8.12 7.62
N ARG A 109 6.62 -9.28 6.97
CA ARG A 109 7.02 -10.52 7.64
C ARG A 109 8.49 -10.78 7.37
N PHE A 110 9.34 -10.08 8.10
CA PHE A 110 10.79 -10.17 7.95
C PHE A 110 11.38 -11.27 8.84
N GLY A 111 12.49 -11.87 8.43
CA GLY A 111 13.20 -12.88 9.20
C GLY A 111 13.75 -12.35 10.53
N GLU A 112 13.93 -13.24 11.51
CA GLU A 112 14.51 -12.91 12.82
C GLU A 112 16.05 -12.98 12.83
N ASP A 113 16.66 -13.46 11.75
CA ASP A 113 18.11 -13.62 11.58
C ASP A 113 18.85 -12.30 11.26
N GLY A 114 18.11 -11.19 11.13
CA GLY A 114 18.65 -9.88 10.79
C GLY A 114 19.04 -9.73 9.32
N MET A 115 18.66 -10.69 8.49
CA MET A 115 18.81 -10.66 7.04
C MET A 115 17.45 -10.56 6.37
N MET A 116 17.38 -9.84 5.26
CA MET A 116 16.16 -9.74 4.47
C MET A 116 16.47 -9.43 3.01
N PRO A 117 15.62 -9.87 2.06
CA PRO A 117 15.81 -9.49 0.66
C PRO A 117 15.69 -7.97 0.49
N ALA A 118 16.60 -7.40 -0.31
CA ALA A 118 16.72 -5.95 -0.47
C ALA A 118 15.40 -5.28 -0.92
N GLY A 119 14.61 -5.96 -1.74
CA GLY A 119 13.36 -5.42 -2.28
C GLY A 119 12.15 -5.58 -1.37
N GLU A 120 12.14 -6.50 -0.39
CA GLU A 120 10.92 -6.78 0.39
C GLU A 120 10.47 -5.57 1.23
N LEU A 121 11.39 -4.90 1.92
CA LEU A 121 11.06 -3.68 2.67
C LEU A 121 10.55 -2.58 1.74
N LEU A 122 11.17 -2.44 0.57
CA LEU A 122 10.80 -1.42 -0.42
C LEU A 122 9.39 -1.68 -0.96
N VAL A 123 9.00 -2.94 -1.17
CA VAL A 123 7.64 -3.32 -1.56
C VAL A 123 6.62 -2.95 -0.49
N VAL A 124 6.92 -3.21 0.80
CA VAL A 124 6.05 -2.81 1.91
C VAL A 124 5.90 -1.28 1.93
N LEU A 125 7.00 -0.54 1.81
CA LEU A 125 7.00 0.92 1.80
C LEU A 125 6.28 1.51 0.57
N LEU A 126 6.40 0.85 -0.59
CA LEU A 126 5.63 1.20 -1.79
C LEU A 126 4.14 0.99 -1.56
N ALA A 127 3.73 -0.15 -1.02
CA ALA A 127 2.32 -0.47 -0.74
C ALA A 127 1.68 0.54 0.24
N MET A 128 2.47 1.09 1.17
CA MET A 128 2.01 2.16 2.08
C MET A 128 1.78 3.51 1.37
N SER A 129 2.36 3.69 0.19
CA SER A 129 2.36 4.96 -0.56
C SER A 129 1.50 4.94 -1.83
N SER A 130 1.17 3.74 -2.32
CA SER A 130 0.40 3.52 -3.54
C SER A 130 -1.11 3.51 -3.29
N ALA A 131 -1.90 3.96 -4.27
CA ALA A 131 -3.36 3.94 -4.21
C ALA A 131 -3.95 2.55 -4.48
N SER A 132 -3.19 1.64 -5.09
CA SER A 132 -3.60 0.26 -5.38
C SER A 132 -2.41 -0.70 -5.45
N HIS A 133 -2.69 -2.01 -5.42
CA HIS A 133 -1.66 -3.03 -5.64
C HIS A 133 -1.12 -2.98 -7.06
N LEU A 134 -1.97 -2.66 -8.05
CA LEU A 134 -1.53 -2.49 -9.42
C LEU A 134 -0.48 -1.38 -9.53
N GLU A 135 -0.72 -0.24 -8.86
CA GLU A 135 0.26 0.85 -8.80
C GLU A 135 1.53 0.43 -8.06
N THR A 136 1.39 -0.34 -6.97
CA THR A 136 2.53 -0.89 -6.21
C THR A 136 3.41 -1.76 -7.12
N ILE A 137 2.81 -2.70 -7.85
CA ILE A 137 3.49 -3.62 -8.76
C ILE A 137 4.15 -2.85 -9.91
N ALA A 138 3.40 -1.95 -10.55
CA ALA A 138 3.94 -1.11 -11.62
C ALA A 138 5.12 -0.25 -11.14
N SER A 139 5.07 0.22 -9.88
CA SER A 139 6.13 1.01 -9.27
C SER A 139 7.39 0.21 -8.91
N MET A 140 7.34 -1.13 -8.85
CA MET A 140 8.52 -1.96 -8.58
C MET A 140 9.60 -1.76 -9.66
N PHE A 141 9.20 -1.65 -10.93
CA PHE A 141 10.12 -1.49 -12.07
C PHE A 141 10.93 -0.18 -12.05
N PRO A 142 10.32 1.01 -11.94
CA PRO A 142 11.08 2.25 -11.87
C PRO A 142 11.87 2.42 -10.55
N VAL A 143 11.53 1.68 -9.49
CA VAL A 143 12.22 1.79 -8.18
C VAL A 143 13.38 0.80 -8.06
N MET A 144 13.18 -0.45 -8.46
CA MET A 144 14.13 -1.55 -8.23
C MET A 144 14.67 -2.15 -9.54
N GLY A 145 14.14 -1.74 -10.69
CA GLY A 145 14.66 -2.16 -11.99
C GLY A 145 15.84 -1.32 -12.48
N GLU A 146 16.55 -1.89 -13.45
CA GLU A 146 17.54 -1.22 -14.28
C GLU A 146 16.90 -0.95 -15.65
N GLU A 147 16.88 0.31 -16.08
CA GLU A 147 16.20 0.73 -17.32
C GLU A 147 14.72 0.27 -17.40
N GLY A 148 14.05 0.13 -16.25
CA GLY A 148 12.67 -0.33 -16.15
C GLY A 148 12.50 -1.86 -16.22
N LYS A 149 13.61 -2.63 -16.20
CA LYS A 149 13.62 -4.08 -16.25
C LYS A 149 14.12 -4.68 -14.95
N MET A 150 13.64 -5.87 -14.61
CA MET A 150 14.04 -6.63 -13.43
C MET A 150 14.17 -8.11 -13.79
N SER A 151 15.00 -8.88 -13.10
CA SER A 151 15.01 -10.33 -13.29
C SER A 151 13.64 -10.92 -12.96
N THR A 152 13.22 -11.92 -13.73
CA THR A 152 11.92 -12.58 -13.53
C THR A 152 11.81 -13.22 -12.15
N SER A 153 12.89 -13.81 -11.65
CA SER A 153 12.94 -14.39 -10.31
C SER A 153 12.73 -13.33 -9.22
N ALA A 154 13.42 -12.19 -9.31
CA ALA A 154 13.26 -11.11 -8.35
C ALA A 154 11.83 -10.57 -8.37
N PHE A 155 11.27 -10.31 -9.56
CA PHE A 155 9.89 -9.85 -9.68
C PHE A 155 8.89 -10.82 -9.03
N LEU A 156 8.97 -12.12 -9.33
CA LEU A 156 8.06 -13.12 -8.76
C LEU A 156 8.21 -13.24 -7.23
N ASN A 157 9.43 -13.16 -6.70
CA ASN A 157 9.67 -13.14 -5.26
C ASN A 157 9.04 -11.91 -4.59
N LEU A 158 9.10 -10.74 -5.22
CA LEU A 158 8.45 -9.53 -4.72
C LEU A 158 6.92 -9.61 -4.77
N ILE A 159 6.35 -10.27 -5.78
CA ILE A 159 4.91 -10.55 -5.84
C ILE A 159 4.50 -11.48 -4.69
N LEU A 160 5.29 -12.51 -4.39
CA LEU A 160 5.03 -13.38 -3.24
C LEU A 160 5.06 -12.59 -1.92
N ALA A 161 6.07 -11.74 -1.74
CA ALA A 161 6.18 -10.88 -0.57
C ALA A 161 4.96 -9.95 -0.44
N LEU A 162 4.51 -9.34 -1.54
CA LEU A 162 3.31 -8.50 -1.53
C LEU A 162 2.04 -9.31 -1.24
N GLY A 163 1.93 -10.54 -1.75
CA GLY A 163 0.77 -11.43 -1.51
C GLY A 163 0.62 -11.91 -0.07
N VAL A 164 1.70 -11.86 0.73
CA VAL A 164 1.63 -12.08 2.18
C VAL A 164 0.90 -10.92 2.88
N LEU A 165 1.04 -9.71 2.37
CA LEU A 165 0.41 -8.50 2.88
C LEU A 165 -1.02 -8.37 2.35
N ASP A 166 -1.23 -8.78 1.10
CA ASP A 166 -2.51 -8.67 0.41
C ASP A 166 -3.00 -9.97 -0.23
N LYS A 167 -4.16 -10.44 0.23
CA LYS A 167 -4.74 -11.72 -0.20
C LYS A 167 -5.34 -11.72 -1.60
N SER A 168 -5.55 -10.55 -2.23
CA SER A 168 -5.99 -10.44 -3.62
C SER A 168 -4.95 -10.99 -4.59
N LEU A 169 -3.66 -10.90 -4.23
CA LEU A 169 -2.56 -11.59 -4.90
C LEU A 169 -2.51 -13.07 -4.49
N SER A 170 -3.54 -13.80 -4.87
CA SER A 170 -3.71 -15.21 -4.54
C SER A 170 -2.61 -16.09 -5.16
N PRO A 171 -2.40 -17.32 -4.66
CA PRO A 171 -1.49 -18.29 -5.29
C PRO A 171 -1.78 -18.54 -6.77
N LYS A 172 -3.04 -18.39 -7.19
CA LYS A 172 -3.46 -18.50 -8.60
C LYS A 172 -2.87 -17.38 -9.45
N VAL A 173 -2.93 -16.13 -8.98
CA VAL A 173 -2.33 -14.96 -9.66
C VAL A 173 -0.83 -15.18 -9.81
N HIS A 174 -0.16 -15.60 -8.73
CA HIS A 174 1.27 -15.90 -8.77
C HIS A 174 1.60 -17.03 -9.77
N GLN A 175 0.81 -18.10 -9.81
CA GLN A 175 1.00 -19.19 -10.78
C GLN A 175 0.82 -18.71 -12.22
N GLN A 176 -0.16 -17.85 -12.49
CA GLN A 176 -0.39 -17.28 -13.82
C GLN A 176 0.77 -16.38 -14.26
N LEU A 177 1.27 -15.51 -13.37
CA LEU A 177 2.45 -14.69 -13.63
C LEU A 177 3.69 -15.56 -13.90
N SER A 178 3.93 -16.55 -13.05
CA SER A 178 5.08 -17.46 -13.20
C SER A 178 5.02 -18.22 -14.52
N ALA A 179 3.84 -18.70 -14.93
CA ALA A 179 3.67 -19.39 -16.21
C ALA A 179 3.81 -18.44 -17.41
N GLY A 180 3.24 -17.23 -17.34
CA GLY A 180 3.27 -16.25 -18.42
C GLY A 180 4.64 -15.62 -18.63
N LEU A 181 5.47 -15.54 -17.58
CA LEU A 181 6.79 -14.90 -17.63
C LEU A 181 7.95 -15.91 -17.73
N ASN A 182 7.68 -17.21 -17.79
CA ASN A 182 8.71 -18.26 -17.71
C ASN A 182 9.78 -18.20 -18.83
N ALA A 183 9.46 -17.61 -19.98
CA ALA A 183 10.36 -17.48 -21.12
C ALA A 183 11.30 -16.28 -21.01
N PHE A 184 11.05 -15.38 -20.06
CA PHE A 184 11.79 -14.14 -19.87
C PHE A 184 12.81 -14.32 -18.75
N LEU A 185 14.06 -13.93 -19.00
CA LEU A 185 15.07 -13.79 -17.94
C LEU A 185 14.92 -12.46 -17.19
N PHE A 186 14.50 -11.43 -17.92
CA PHE A 186 14.18 -10.11 -17.42
C PHE A 186 12.82 -9.70 -17.94
N VAL A 187 12.04 -9.03 -17.09
CA VAL A 187 10.68 -8.58 -17.36
C VAL A 187 10.57 -7.07 -17.19
N GLU A 188 9.72 -6.47 -17.99
CA GLU A 188 9.23 -5.09 -17.82
C GLU A 188 7.72 -5.08 -17.56
N TRP A 189 7.18 -3.90 -17.27
CA TRP A 189 5.76 -3.76 -16.95
C TRP A 189 4.83 -4.20 -18.10
N GLU A 190 5.26 -4.03 -19.36
CA GLU A 190 4.49 -4.50 -20.52
C GLU A 190 4.37 -6.03 -20.56
N ASP A 191 5.45 -6.77 -20.26
CA ASP A 191 5.43 -8.23 -20.21
C ASP A 191 4.43 -8.73 -19.15
N VAL A 192 4.39 -8.08 -17.99
CA VAL A 192 3.45 -8.41 -16.92
C VAL A 192 2.01 -8.22 -17.38
N LYS A 193 1.70 -7.12 -18.06
CA LYS A 193 0.34 -6.86 -18.59
C LYS A 193 -0.09 -7.91 -19.61
N LEU A 194 0.83 -8.39 -20.45
CA LEU A 194 0.53 -9.42 -21.45
C LEU A 194 0.08 -10.76 -20.85
N THR A 195 0.37 -11.02 -19.58
CA THR A 195 -0.08 -12.24 -18.90
C THR A 195 -1.57 -12.24 -18.58
N ASN A 196 -2.21 -11.06 -18.53
CA ASN A 196 -3.59 -10.86 -18.01
C ASN A 196 -3.80 -11.43 -16.59
N ALA A 197 -2.73 -11.75 -15.87
CA ALA A 197 -2.82 -12.38 -14.54
C ALA A 197 -3.29 -11.41 -13.46
N LEU A 198 -3.20 -10.11 -13.73
CA LEU A 198 -3.62 -9.04 -12.83
C LEU A 198 -5.04 -8.51 -13.14
N ASP A 199 -5.73 -9.10 -14.12
CA ASP A 199 -7.09 -8.68 -14.49
C ASP A 199 -8.07 -8.96 -13.33
N GLY A 200 -8.63 -7.89 -12.76
CA GLY A 200 -9.57 -7.96 -11.64
C GLY A 200 -8.98 -7.64 -10.25
N LEU A 201 -7.72 -7.21 -10.19
CA LEU A 201 -7.11 -6.54 -9.03
C LEU A 201 -7.48 -5.05 -8.94
#